data_AF-A0A367RX82-F1
#
_entry.id   AF-A0A367RX82-F1
#
_cell.length_a   1.000
_cell.length_b   1.000
_cell.length_c   1.000
_cell.angle_alpha   90.00
_cell.angle_beta   90.00
_cell.angle_gamma   90.00
#
_symmetry.space_group_name_H-M   'P 1'
#
loop_
_entity.id
_entity.type
_entity.pdbx_description
1 polymer ?
#
loop_
_entity_poly.entity_id
_entity_poly.type
_entity_poly.pdbx_seq_one_letter_code
_entity_poly.pdbx_strand_id
1 'polypeptide(L)'
;MNLAEGVQIVSFGILALMMIGSAIGVVVFSNIVYSAFMLGGVFISIAGMYLLLNGDFVAAAQVLIYVGAVNVLILFAIMLVNKRQDFAPFPSARLRQILTAVVSLGLFALLSTMVLATPWAYSTSPVAGESSIVLIGEHFFTDFLLPFELASILLLIAMVGAIILARREYLPDRVPPSGLPQTLLTLPERPRELVSASTKTGSSDSDTYRGDSRRE
;
A
#
# COMPACT_ATOMS: atom_id res chain seq x y z
N MET A 1 -23.76 8.21 -35.17
CA MET A 1 -22.48 8.48 -34.50
C MET A 1 -21.85 9.67 -35.18
N ASN A 2 -21.82 10.82 -34.52
CA ASN A 2 -21.09 11.97 -35.02
C ASN A 2 -19.57 11.74 -34.84
N LEU A 3 -18.74 12.41 -35.65
CA LEU A 3 -17.28 12.27 -35.56
C LEU A 3 -16.76 12.54 -34.13
N ALA A 4 -17.35 13.52 -33.43
CA ALA A 4 -17.02 13.85 -32.05
C ALA A 4 -17.31 12.71 -31.05
N GLU A 5 -18.47 12.06 -31.15
CA GLU A 5 -18.81 10.90 -30.31
C GLU A 5 -17.87 9.72 -30.60
N GLY A 6 -17.52 9.51 -31.88
CA GLY A 6 -16.56 8.49 -32.29
C GLY A 6 -15.19 8.70 -31.66
N VAL A 7 -14.69 9.95 -31.67
CA VAL A 7 -13.40 10.30 -31.04
C VAL A 7 -13.44 10.04 -29.54
N GLN A 8 -14.51 10.45 -28.84
CA GLN A 8 -14.65 10.22 -27.40
C GLN A 8 -14.62 8.72 -27.04
N ILE A 9 -15.34 7.88 -27.79
CA ILE A 9 -15.37 6.42 -27.55
C ILE A 9 -14.01 5.79 -27.80
N VAL A 10 -13.32 6.19 -28.87
CA VAL A 10 -11.98 5.68 -29.17
C VAL A 10 -10.97 6.12 -28.10
N SER A 11 -10.99 7.39 -27.69
CA SER A 11 -10.17 7.90 -26.59
C SER A 11 -10.43 7.15 -25.29
N PHE A 12 -11.70 6.90 -24.94
CA PHE A 12 -12.07 6.10 -23.78
C PHE A 12 -11.50 4.68 -23.87
N GLY A 13 -11.65 4.00 -25.01
CA GLY A 13 -11.14 2.65 -25.21
C GLY A 13 -9.62 2.56 -25.05
N ILE A 14 -8.88 3.53 -25.61
CA ILE A 14 -7.42 3.61 -25.48
C ILE A 14 -7.02 3.83 -24.02
N LEU A 15 -7.65 4.78 -23.32
CA LEU A 15 -7.33 5.08 -21.92
C LEU A 15 -7.68 3.92 -20.99
N ALA A 16 -8.81 3.23 -21.22
CA ALA A 16 -9.20 2.06 -20.45
C ALA A 16 -8.22 0.89 -20.63
N LEU A 17 -7.80 0.61 -21.87
CA LEU A 17 -6.80 -0.41 -22.15
C LEU A 17 -5.43 -0.06 -21.54
N MET A 18 -5.00 1.21 -21.65
CA MET A 18 -3.77 1.68 -21.03
C MET A 18 -3.83 1.55 -19.50
N MET A 19 -4.95 1.91 -18.88
CA MET A 19 -5.15 1.78 -17.43
C MET A 19 -5.05 0.33 -16.97
N ILE A 20 -5.76 -0.59 -17.62
CA ILE A 20 -5.75 -2.01 -17.27
C ILE A 20 -4.36 -2.61 -17.51
N GLY A 21 -3.75 -2.30 -18.66
CA GLY A 21 -2.40 -2.78 -19.00
C GLY A 21 -1.35 -2.32 -18.00
N SER A 22 -1.37 -1.04 -17.63
CA SER A 22 -0.49 -0.49 -16.60
C SER A 22 -0.78 -1.10 -15.22
N ALA A 23 -2.04 -1.29 -14.83
CA ALA A 23 -2.40 -1.90 -13.54
C ALA A 23 -1.91 -3.35 -13.44
N ILE A 24 -2.04 -4.14 -14.51
CA ILE A 24 -1.46 -5.49 -14.59
C ILE A 24 0.08 -5.40 -14.46
N GLY A 25 0.71 -4.45 -15.16
CA GLY A 25 2.15 -4.21 -15.09
C GLY A 25 2.67 -3.94 -13.67
N VAL A 26 1.93 -3.16 -12.87
CA VAL A 26 2.28 -2.87 -11.46
C VAL A 26 2.45 -4.16 -10.65
N VAL A 27 1.56 -5.14 -10.85
CA VAL A 27 1.51 -6.37 -10.04
C VAL A 27 2.39 -7.50 -10.60
N VAL A 28 2.54 -7.57 -11.93
CA VAL A 28 3.27 -8.65 -12.60
C VAL A 28 4.77 -8.42 -12.64
N PHE A 29 5.23 -7.17 -12.71
CA PHE A 29 6.66 -6.89 -12.79
C PHE A 29 7.39 -7.22 -11.48
N SER A 30 8.51 -7.93 -11.61
CA SER A 30 9.37 -8.33 -10.50
C SER A 30 10.27 -7.21 -9.99
N ASN A 31 10.53 -6.19 -10.82
CA ASN A 31 11.30 -5.02 -10.43
C ASN A 31 10.37 -3.91 -9.96
N ILE A 32 10.51 -3.55 -8.68
CA ILE A 32 9.69 -2.57 -7.98
C ILE A 32 9.72 -1.19 -8.67
N VAL A 33 10.85 -0.82 -9.30
CA VAL A 33 10.97 0.46 -10.03
C VAL A 33 10.07 0.47 -11.27
N TYR A 34 10.04 -0.61 -12.05
CA TYR A 34 9.15 -0.71 -13.21
C TYR A 34 7.68 -0.72 -12.79
N SER A 35 7.35 -1.38 -11.68
CA SER A 35 6.01 -1.33 -11.10
C SER A 35 5.59 0.10 -10.73
N ALA A 36 6.48 0.90 -10.14
CA ALA A 36 6.19 2.29 -9.81
C ALA A 36 5.99 3.19 -11.05
N PHE A 37 6.77 3.00 -12.12
CA PHE A 37 6.51 3.70 -13.39
C PHE A 37 5.17 3.30 -14.02
N MET A 38 4.82 2.01 -13.96
CA MET A 38 3.50 1.54 -14.41
C MET A 38 2.36 2.15 -13.58
N LEU A 39 2.56 2.35 -12.27
CA LEU A 39 1.58 3.04 -11.42
C LEU A 39 1.34 4.49 -11.88
N GLY A 40 2.40 5.20 -12.28
CA GLY A 40 2.27 6.51 -12.92
C GLY A 40 1.41 6.47 -14.19
N GLY A 41 1.56 5.41 -15.01
CA GLY A 41 0.71 5.17 -16.18
C GLY A 41 -0.77 4.99 -15.84
N VAL A 42 -1.09 4.30 -14.73
CA VAL A 42 -2.46 4.20 -14.21
C VAL A 42 -3.01 5.57 -13.84
N PHE A 43 -2.25 6.38 -13.11
CA PHE A 43 -2.70 7.71 -12.68
C PHE A 43 -2.93 8.68 -13.85
N ILE A 44 -2.08 8.65 -14.87
CA ILE A 44 -2.27 9.45 -16.09
C ILE A 44 -3.51 8.98 -16.86
N SER A 45 -3.72 7.67 -16.96
CA SER A 45 -4.90 7.11 -17.63
C SER A 45 -6.20 7.51 -16.92
N ILE A 46 -6.22 7.47 -15.58
CA ILE A 46 -7.36 7.92 -14.76
C ILE A 46 -7.60 9.42 -14.95
N ALA A 47 -6.55 10.25 -14.97
CA ALA A 47 -6.70 11.70 -15.22
C ALA A 47 -7.34 11.97 -16.60
N GLY A 48 -6.94 11.23 -17.64
CA GLY A 48 -7.58 11.30 -18.96
C GLY A 48 -9.06 10.89 -18.93
N MET A 49 -9.41 9.86 -18.14
CA MET A 49 -10.81 9.43 -17.97
C MET A 49 -11.65 10.50 -17.27
N TYR A 50 -11.09 11.21 -16.29
CA TYR A 50 -11.78 12.36 -15.67
C TYR A 50 -12.05 13.48 -16.67
N LEU A 51 -11.10 13.79 -17.57
CA LEU A 51 -11.37 14.76 -18.63
C LEU A 51 -12.52 14.35 -19.55
N LEU A 52 -12.61 13.06 -19.91
CA LEU A 52 -13.72 12.55 -20.72
C LEU A 52 -15.07 12.60 -19.99
N LEU A 53 -15.06 12.56 -18.66
CA LEU A 53 -16.24 12.64 -17.80
C LEU A 53 -16.61 14.08 -17.38
N ASN A 54 -16.02 15.11 -17.99
CA ASN A 54 -16.18 16.53 -17.63
C ASN A 54 -15.67 16.89 -16.22
N GLY A 55 -14.72 16.14 -15.68
CA GLY A 55 -14.05 16.40 -14.41
C GLY A 55 -12.71 17.10 -14.58
N ASP A 56 -12.69 18.32 -15.11
CA ASP A 56 -11.49 19.10 -15.41
C ASP A 56 -10.64 19.43 -14.17
N PHE A 57 -11.26 19.93 -13.10
CA PHE A 57 -10.57 20.21 -11.83
C PHE A 57 -9.94 18.94 -11.25
N VAL A 58 -10.72 17.86 -11.18
CA VAL A 58 -10.28 16.59 -10.59
C VAL A 58 -9.18 15.95 -11.43
N ALA A 59 -9.25 16.05 -12.76
CA ALA A 59 -8.17 15.61 -13.65
C ALA A 59 -6.86 16.36 -13.40
N ALA A 60 -6.91 17.70 -13.26
CA ALA A 60 -5.73 18.50 -12.96
C ALA A 60 -5.15 18.16 -11.58
N ALA A 61 -6.02 18.03 -10.56
CA ALA A 61 -5.62 17.60 -9.22
C ALA A 61 -5.00 16.19 -9.21
N GLN A 62 -5.54 15.26 -10.03
CA GLN A 62 -5.03 13.90 -10.19
C GLN A 62 -3.58 13.90 -10.68
N VAL A 63 -3.28 14.71 -11.69
CA VAL A 63 -1.92 14.84 -12.21
C VAL A 63 -1.01 15.49 -11.16
N LEU A 64 -1.44 16.59 -10.55
CA LEU A 64 -0.61 17.33 -9.58
C LEU A 64 -0.26 16.46 -8.36
N ILE A 65 -1.25 15.79 -7.77
CA ILE A 65 -1.08 15.08 -6.50
C ILE A 65 -0.57 13.66 -6.74
N TYR A 66 -1.26 12.86 -7.56
CA TYR A 66 -0.90 11.45 -7.69
C TYR A 66 0.31 11.24 -8.59
N VAL A 67 0.38 11.90 -9.75
CA VAL A 67 1.54 11.78 -10.64
C VAL A 67 2.71 12.62 -10.11
N GLY A 68 2.45 13.86 -9.70
CA GLY A 68 3.49 14.84 -9.33
C GLY A 68 4.09 14.65 -7.94
N ALA A 69 3.28 14.32 -6.92
CA ALA A 69 3.77 14.21 -5.54
C ALA A 69 3.86 12.75 -5.07
N VAL A 70 2.75 12.01 -5.08
CA VAL A 70 2.67 10.67 -4.49
C VAL A 70 3.55 9.67 -5.24
N ASN A 71 3.43 9.59 -6.57
CA ASN A 71 4.24 8.66 -7.36
C ASN A 71 5.74 9.00 -7.30
N VAL A 72 6.08 10.29 -7.27
CA VAL A 72 7.46 10.75 -7.10
C VAL A 72 8.00 10.36 -5.72
N LEU A 73 7.22 10.56 -4.66
CA LEU A 73 7.60 10.13 -3.30
C LEU A 73 7.79 8.60 -3.23
N ILE A 74 6.92 7.82 -3.86
CA ILE A 74 7.05 6.36 -3.97
C ILE A 74 8.37 5.99 -4.67
N LEU A 75 8.68 6.63 -5.80
CA LEU A 75 9.92 6.39 -6.52
C LEU A 75 11.15 6.72 -5.68
N PHE A 76 11.15 7.86 -4.97
CA PHE A 76 12.23 8.22 -4.04
C PHE A 76 12.40 7.18 -2.93
N ALA A 77 11.29 6.74 -2.31
CA ALA A 77 11.34 5.73 -1.26
C ALA A 77 11.89 4.38 -1.76
N ILE A 78 11.45 3.92 -2.92
CA ILE A 78 11.94 2.68 -3.54
C ILE A 78 13.43 2.79 -3.84
N MET A 79 13.87 3.93 -4.41
CA MET A 79 15.28 4.15 -4.73
C MET A 79 16.16 4.19 -3.49
N LEU A 80 15.67 4.74 -2.36
CA LEU A 80 16.39 4.79 -1.10
C LEU A 80 16.58 3.40 -0.46
N VAL A 81 15.57 2.53 -0.56
CA VAL A 81 15.52 1.22 0.11
C VAL A 81 16.34 0.14 -0.62
N ASN A 82 16.78 0.40 -1.86
CA ASN A 82 17.36 -0.55 -2.82
C ASN A 82 18.26 -1.65 -2.22
N LYS A 83 17.64 -2.73 -1.75
CA LYS A 83 18.28 -3.94 -1.22
C LYS A 83 17.68 -5.14 -1.91
N ARG A 84 18.49 -5.83 -2.71
CA ARG A 84 18.11 -7.11 -3.33
C ARG A 84 18.27 -8.20 -2.28
N GLN A 85 17.17 -8.86 -1.93
CA GLN A 85 17.19 -10.05 -1.07
C GLN A 85 16.57 -11.21 -1.85
N ASP A 86 17.27 -12.34 -1.87
CA ASP A 86 16.72 -13.57 -2.42
C ASP A 86 15.73 -14.16 -1.42
N PHE A 87 14.45 -14.16 -1.78
CA PHE A 87 13.41 -14.72 -0.94
C PHE A 87 13.41 -16.25 -1.05
N ALA A 88 13.46 -16.94 0.08
CA ALA A 88 13.33 -18.39 0.12
C ALA A 88 11.93 -18.81 -0.38
N PRO A 89 11.81 -19.90 -1.16
CA PRO A 89 10.53 -20.33 -1.70
C PRO A 89 9.60 -20.77 -0.57
N PHE A 90 8.44 -20.13 -0.48
CA PHE A 90 7.39 -20.54 0.46
C PHE A 90 6.70 -21.82 -0.03
N PRO A 91 6.60 -22.89 0.79
CA PRO A 91 6.12 -24.20 0.35
C PRO A 91 4.65 -24.23 -0.09
N SER A 92 3.85 -23.20 0.22
CA SER A 92 2.42 -23.09 -0.13
C SER A 92 2.11 -21.91 -1.08
N ALA A 93 3.12 -21.33 -1.73
CA ALA A 93 2.93 -20.13 -2.55
C ALA A 93 1.89 -20.30 -3.68
N ARG A 94 1.90 -21.44 -4.38
CA ARG A 94 0.94 -21.70 -5.48
C ARG A 94 -0.50 -21.82 -5.00
N LEU A 95 -0.74 -22.56 -3.91
CA LEU A 95 -2.08 -22.70 -3.34
C LEU A 95 -2.63 -21.34 -2.91
N ARG A 96 -1.79 -20.51 -2.27
CA ARG A 96 -2.16 -19.15 -1.89
C ARG A 96 -2.49 -18.26 -3.10
N GLN A 97 -1.66 -18.32 -4.15
CA GLN A 97 -1.91 -17.58 -5.39
C GLN A 97 -3.24 -17.96 -6.05
N ILE A 98 -3.54 -19.27 -6.12
CA ILE A 98 -4.82 -19.76 -6.65
C ILE A 98 -5.98 -19.25 -5.79
N LEU A 99 -5.87 -19.35 -4.47
CA LEU A 99 -6.92 -18.88 -3.57
C LEU A 99 -7.16 -17.37 -3.71
N THR A 100 -6.09 -16.56 -3.78
CA THR A 100 -6.22 -15.10 -3.99
C THR A 100 -6.80 -14.77 -5.37
N ALA A 101 -6.50 -15.56 -6.40
CA ALA A 101 -7.07 -15.39 -7.73
C ALA A 101 -8.57 -15.71 -7.75
N VAL A 102 -8.98 -16.80 -7.09
CA VAL A 102 -10.41 -17.17 -6.95
C VAL A 102 -11.18 -16.09 -6.20
N VAL A 103 -10.63 -15.56 -5.11
CA VAL A 103 -11.27 -14.47 -4.35
C VAL A 103 -11.38 -13.20 -5.21
N SER A 104 -10.32 -12.83 -5.92
CA SER A 104 -10.32 -11.64 -6.77
C SER A 104 -11.32 -11.76 -7.93
N LEU A 105 -11.39 -12.94 -8.58
CA LEU A 105 -12.33 -13.22 -9.66
C LEU A 105 -13.78 -13.25 -9.14
N GLY A 106 -14.00 -13.85 -7.96
CA GLY A 106 -15.31 -13.87 -7.31
C GLY A 106 -15.80 -12.46 -6.98
N LEU A 107 -14.93 -11.60 -6.45
CA LEU A 107 -15.24 -10.20 -6.20
C LEU A 107 -15.51 -9.43 -7.49
N PHE A 108 -14.71 -9.64 -8.54
CA PHE A 108 -14.94 -9.03 -9.85
C PHE A 108 -16.30 -9.43 -10.44
N ALA A 109 -16.65 -10.72 -10.38
CA ALA A 109 -17.94 -11.21 -10.84
C ALA A 109 -19.10 -10.61 -10.04
N LEU A 110 -18.97 -10.55 -8.71
CA LEU A 110 -19.97 -9.95 -7.83
C LEU A 110 -20.20 -8.46 -8.12
N LEU A 111 -19.13 -7.68 -8.27
CA LEU A 111 -19.24 -6.25 -8.58
C LEU A 111 -19.79 -6.04 -10.00
N SER A 112 -19.38 -6.87 -10.95
CA SER A 112 -19.89 -6.80 -12.34
C SER A 112 -21.38 -7.12 -12.40
N THR A 113 -21.85 -8.16 -11.72
CA THR A 113 -23.29 -8.48 -11.67
C THR A 113 -24.08 -7.38 -10.97
N MET A 114 -23.57 -6.81 -9.88
CA MET A 114 -24.21 -5.68 -9.20
C MET A 114 -24.33 -4.45 -10.10
N VAL A 115 -23.25 -4.06 -10.79
CA VAL A 115 -23.26 -2.90 -11.70
C VAL A 115 -24.21 -3.11 -12.88
N LEU A 116 -24.28 -4.33 -13.44
CA LEU A 116 -25.15 -4.66 -14.58
C LEU A 116 -26.62 -4.85 -14.17
N ALA A 117 -26.89 -5.33 -12.96
CA ALA A 117 -28.26 -5.57 -12.48
C ALA A 117 -28.90 -4.31 -11.89
N THR A 118 -28.11 -3.33 -11.45
CA THR A 118 -28.61 -2.10 -10.83
C THR A 118 -29.18 -1.15 -11.90
N PRO A 119 -30.45 -0.75 -11.81
CA PRO A 119 -31.02 0.25 -12.71
C PRO A 119 -30.55 1.65 -12.32
N TRP A 120 -29.50 2.14 -12.98
CA TRP A 120 -28.95 3.48 -12.74
C TRP A 120 -29.89 4.58 -13.26
N ALA A 121 -30.27 5.52 -12.40
CA ALA A 121 -31.00 6.71 -12.79
C ALA A 121 -30.02 7.78 -13.31
N TYR A 122 -29.74 7.77 -14.62
CA TYR A 122 -28.90 8.79 -15.26
C TYR A 122 -29.76 9.96 -15.74
N SER A 123 -29.29 11.18 -15.52
CA SER A 123 -29.88 12.39 -16.10
C SER A 123 -29.22 12.68 -17.44
N THR A 124 -30.03 12.91 -18.48
CA THR A 124 -29.56 13.39 -19.80
C THR A 124 -29.69 14.91 -19.95
N SER A 125 -30.09 15.61 -18.89
CA SER A 125 -30.19 17.07 -18.92
C SER A 125 -28.78 17.63 -19.11
N PRO A 126 -28.58 18.59 -20.04
CA PRO A 126 -27.30 19.25 -20.18
C PRO A 126 -26.94 19.87 -18.83
N VAL A 127 -25.70 19.67 -18.40
CA VAL A 127 -25.15 20.33 -17.21
C VAL A 127 -25.09 21.82 -17.54
N ALA A 128 -26.16 22.54 -17.26
CA ALA A 128 -26.23 23.99 -17.34
C ALA A 128 -25.69 24.52 -16.03
N GLY A 129 -24.46 25.01 -16.02
CA GLY A 129 -23.85 25.51 -14.80
C GLY A 129 -22.43 26.01 -14.98
N GLU A 130 -22.01 26.84 -14.04
CA GLU A 130 -20.71 27.49 -13.92
C GLU A 130 -19.54 26.50 -13.96
N SER A 131 -18.31 27.02 -14.10
CA SER A 131 -17.09 26.20 -14.10
C SER A 131 -17.05 25.23 -12.92
N SER A 132 -16.68 23.96 -13.16
CA SER A 132 -16.59 22.92 -12.13
C SER A 132 -15.75 23.33 -10.91
N ILE A 133 -14.77 24.21 -11.13
CA ILE A 133 -13.92 24.80 -10.08
C ILE A 133 -14.73 25.65 -9.10
N VAL A 134 -15.66 26.46 -9.61
CA VAL A 134 -16.49 27.36 -8.79
C VAL A 134 -17.44 26.52 -7.95
N LEU A 135 -18.13 25.57 -8.59
CA LEU A 135 -19.08 24.67 -7.92
C LEU A 135 -18.42 23.87 -6.79
N ILE A 136 -17.24 23.29 -7.03
CA ILE A 136 -16.49 22.56 -6.00
C ILE A 136 -16.05 23.51 -4.87
N GLY A 137 -15.61 24.72 -5.22
CA GLY A 137 -15.24 25.75 -4.25
C GLY A 137 -16.39 26.11 -3.32
N GLU A 138 -17.59 26.35 -3.87
CA GLU A 138 -18.78 26.63 -3.07
C GLU A 138 -19.12 25.47 -2.14
N HIS A 139 -19.16 24.24 -2.66
CA HIS A 139 -19.44 23.05 -1.86
C HIS A 139 -18.44 22.82 -0.72
N PHE A 140 -17.17 23.21 -0.86
CA PHE A 140 -16.22 23.14 0.25
C PHE A 140 -16.54 24.08 1.42
N PHE A 141 -17.21 25.20 1.17
CA PHE A 141 -17.56 26.17 2.21
C PHE A 141 -19.03 26.12 2.64
N THR A 142 -19.88 25.35 1.96
CA THR A 142 -21.28 25.15 2.33
C THR A 142 -21.50 23.75 2.92
N ASP A 143 -21.55 22.73 2.08
CA ASP A 143 -21.95 21.37 2.47
C ASP A 143 -20.78 20.57 3.09
N PHE A 144 -19.55 20.81 2.64
CA PHE A 144 -18.36 20.05 3.02
C PHE A 144 -17.37 20.84 3.87
N LEU A 145 -17.83 21.85 4.61
CA LEU A 145 -17.00 22.66 5.49
C LEU A 145 -16.28 21.81 6.55
N LEU A 146 -17.01 20.95 7.26
CA LEU A 146 -16.41 20.13 8.31
C LEU A 146 -15.39 19.11 7.77
N PRO A 147 -15.66 18.34 6.69
CA PRO A 147 -14.64 17.52 6.03
C PRO A 147 -13.39 18.30 5.58
N PHE A 148 -13.57 19.52 5.07
CA PHE A 148 -12.45 20.38 4.64
C PHE A 148 -11.54 20.75 5.82
N GLU A 149 -12.13 21.17 6.96
CA GLU A 149 -11.37 21.46 8.18
C GLU A 149 -10.66 20.21 8.72
N LEU A 150 -11.35 19.07 8.76
CA LEU A 150 -10.76 17.81 9.21
C LEU A 150 -9.60 17.34 8.32
N ALA A 151 -9.68 17.56 7.01
CA ALA A 151 -8.57 17.26 6.10
C ALA A 151 -7.33 18.11 6.42
N SER A 152 -7.50 19.38 6.81
CA SER A 152 -6.37 20.24 7.21
C SER A 152 -5.66 19.73 8.48
N ILE A 153 -6.44 19.28 9.48
CA ILE A 153 -5.92 18.69 10.72
C ILE A 153 -5.24 17.35 10.42
N LEU A 154 -5.84 16.53 9.54
CA LEU A 154 -5.26 15.26 9.10
C LEU A 154 -3.88 15.49 8.46
N LEU A 155 -3.75 16.49 7.59
CA LEU A 155 -2.47 16.84 6.95
C LEU A 155 -1.43 17.34 7.97
N LEU A 156 -1.86 18.12 8.96
CA LEU A 156 -0.99 18.56 10.05
C LEU A 156 -0.46 17.36 10.85
N ILE A 157 -1.33 16.44 11.26
CA ILE A 157 -0.96 15.23 12.00
C ILE A 157 -0.04 14.35 11.15
N ALA A 158 -0.35 14.16 9.86
CA ALA A 158 0.47 13.38 8.96
C ALA A 158 1.88 13.97 8.80
N MET A 159 2.00 15.29 8.67
CA MET A 159 3.29 15.98 8.59
C MET A 159 4.11 15.79 9.88
N VAL A 160 3.51 16.06 11.04
CA VAL A 160 4.19 15.90 12.34
C VAL A 160 4.62 14.44 12.56
N GLY A 161 3.74 13.48 12.28
CA GLY A 161 4.03 12.05 12.40
C GLY A 161 5.15 11.59 11.46
N ALA A 162 5.12 12.02 10.20
CA ALA A 162 6.16 11.70 9.23
C ALA A 162 7.53 12.29 9.64
N ILE A 163 7.57 13.53 10.14
CA ILE A 163 8.82 14.17 10.60
C ILE A 163 9.39 13.43 11.80
N ILE A 164 8.57 13.12 12.82
CA ILE A 164 9.03 12.42 14.02
C ILE A 164 9.58 11.03 13.65
N LEU A 165 8.92 10.31 12.75
CA LEU A 165 9.33 8.97 12.34
C LEU A 165 10.57 8.95 11.45
N ALA A 166 10.72 9.93 10.56
CA ALA A 166 11.83 9.98 9.60
C ALA A 166 13.09 10.69 10.17
N ARG A 167 12.97 11.40 11.29
CA ARG A 167 14.10 12.12 11.90
C ARG A 167 15.12 11.12 12.43
N ARG A 168 16.39 11.29 12.04
CA ARG A 168 17.52 10.53 12.57
C ARG A 168 17.89 11.02 13.98
N GLU A 169 17.82 10.16 14.98
CA GLU A 169 18.40 10.47 16.30
C GLU A 169 19.93 10.28 16.31
N TYR A 170 20.64 11.27 16.85
CA TYR A 170 22.04 11.16 17.19
C TYR A 170 22.14 10.87 18.69
N LEU A 171 22.17 9.59 19.05
CA LEU A 171 22.47 9.17 20.41
C LEU A 171 24.00 9.08 20.55
N PRO A 172 24.66 9.96 21.33
CA PRO A 172 26.07 9.77 21.65
C PRO A 172 26.23 8.52 22.52
N ASP A 173 27.21 7.67 22.21
CA ASP A 173 27.59 6.49 23.01
C ASP A 173 28.13 6.91 24.40
N ARG A 174 27.28 7.45 25.25
CA ARG A 174 27.63 7.79 26.63
C ARG A 174 27.29 6.59 27.50
N VAL A 175 28.34 5.90 27.95
CA VAL A 175 28.26 4.94 29.04
C VAL A 175 27.66 5.65 30.26
N PRO A 176 26.46 5.27 30.74
CA PRO A 176 25.85 5.92 31.89
C PRO A 176 26.68 5.65 33.17
N PRO A 177 26.72 6.59 34.13
CA PRO A 177 27.41 6.41 35.42
C PRO A 177 26.83 5.26 36.26
N SER A 178 25.60 4.86 35.98
CA SER A 178 24.89 3.72 36.58
C SER A 178 24.77 2.62 35.53
N GLY A 179 25.28 1.42 35.80
CA GLY A 179 25.36 0.26 34.89
C GLY A 179 24.04 -0.35 34.39
N LEU A 180 23.00 0.45 34.16
CA LEU A 180 21.77 0.08 33.48
C LEU A 180 21.92 0.42 31.98
N PRO A 181 21.85 -0.56 31.06
CA PRO A 181 21.89 -0.31 29.62
C PRO A 181 20.75 0.64 29.20
N GLN A 182 21.10 1.70 28.47
CA GLN A 182 20.15 2.71 28.01
C GLN A 182 19.24 2.15 26.91
N THR A 183 17.99 1.91 27.25
CA THR A 183 16.89 1.59 26.35
C THR A 183 16.01 2.84 26.10
N LEU A 184 16.62 3.95 25.67
CA LEU A 184 15.96 5.27 25.67
C LEU A 184 14.80 5.42 24.67
N LEU A 185 14.60 4.48 23.74
CA LEU A 185 13.52 4.47 22.75
C LEU A 185 12.93 3.07 22.51
N THR A 186 13.15 2.12 23.43
CA THR A 186 12.49 0.81 23.35
C THR A 186 11.35 0.74 24.35
N LEU A 187 10.35 -0.08 24.04
CA LEU A 187 9.28 -0.36 24.99
C LEU A 187 9.88 -0.93 26.29
N PRO A 188 9.30 -0.60 27.47
CA PRO A 188 9.72 -1.20 28.74
C PRO A 188 9.55 -2.72 28.80
N GLU A 189 8.71 -3.29 27.93
CA GLU A 189 8.42 -4.72 27.90
C GLU A 189 9.48 -5.49 27.10
N ARG A 190 10.12 -6.46 27.77
CA ARG A 190 11.10 -7.35 27.12
C ARG A 190 10.38 -8.57 26.53
N PRO A 191 10.77 -9.03 25.32
CA PRO A 191 10.30 -10.30 24.79
C PRO A 191 10.58 -11.42 25.81
N ARG A 192 9.54 -12.14 26.24
CA ARG A 192 9.71 -13.29 27.14
C ARG A 192 10.25 -14.45 26.31
N GLU A 193 11.43 -14.96 26.65
CA GLU A 193 11.84 -16.26 26.17
C GLU A 193 10.90 -17.30 26.78
N LEU A 194 10.07 -17.92 25.93
CA LEU A 194 9.35 -19.13 26.29
C LEU A 194 10.40 -20.19 26.54
N VAL A 195 10.73 -20.44 27.81
CA VAL A 195 11.48 -21.63 28.22
C VAL A 195 10.62 -22.82 27.80
N SER A 196 10.86 -23.35 26.61
CA SER A 196 10.40 -24.68 26.25
C SER A 196 11.00 -25.60 27.29
N ALA A 197 10.16 -26.16 28.16
CA ALA A 197 10.57 -27.16 29.13
C ALA A 197 11.18 -28.34 28.36
N SER A 198 12.49 -28.28 28.15
CA SER A 198 13.27 -29.43 27.73
C SER A 198 13.30 -30.34 28.94
N THR A 199 12.29 -31.20 29.05
CA THR A 199 12.29 -32.36 29.93
C THR A 199 13.56 -33.14 29.65
N LYS A 200 14.60 -32.90 30.44
CA LYS A 200 15.70 -33.84 30.61
C LYS A 200 15.10 -35.05 31.31
N THR A 201 14.67 -36.04 30.53
CA THR A 201 14.55 -37.41 31.02
C THR A 201 15.97 -37.92 31.23
N GLY A 202 16.52 -37.67 32.42
CA GLY A 202 17.83 -38.11 32.86
C GLY A 202 17.72 -38.82 34.20
N SER A 203 17.33 -40.10 34.17
CA SER A 203 17.65 -41.17 35.13
C SER A 203 16.89 -42.40 34.62
N SER A 204 17.47 -43.55 34.31
CA SER A 204 18.48 -44.31 35.05
C SER A 204 18.89 -45.45 34.12
N ASP A 205 20.12 -45.46 33.61
CA ASP A 205 20.73 -46.68 33.06
C ASP A 205 21.79 -47.16 34.06
N SER A 206 21.39 -48.15 34.84
CA SER A 206 22.22 -48.90 35.78
C SER A 206 22.82 -50.08 35.05
N ASP A 207 23.93 -49.87 34.34
CA ASP A 207 24.74 -50.97 33.79
C ASP A 207 26.04 -51.13 34.60
N THR A 208 25.90 -51.93 35.65
CA THR A 208 26.68 -53.16 35.86
C THR A 208 27.72 -53.46 34.77
N TYR A 209 29.02 -53.39 35.08
CA TYR A 209 29.99 -54.44 34.73
C TYR A 209 31.40 -54.21 35.32
N ARG A 210 31.85 -55.21 36.08
CA ARG A 210 33.23 -55.73 36.26
C ARG A 210 34.39 -54.80 36.61
N GLY A 211 34.96 -55.07 37.81
CA GLY A 211 36.32 -54.69 38.16
C GLY A 211 36.83 -55.26 39.47
N ASP A 212 36.46 -56.49 39.84
CA ASP A 212 37.19 -57.24 40.87
C ASP A 212 38.47 -57.81 40.24
N SER A 213 39.64 -57.40 40.72
CA SER A 213 40.76 -58.31 40.95
C SER A 213 41.97 -57.62 41.60
N ARG A 214 42.23 -58.05 42.85
CA ARG A 214 43.53 -58.54 43.37
C ARG A 214 44.74 -57.59 43.47
N ARG A 215 45.27 -57.56 44.71
CA ARG A 215 46.70 -57.70 45.12
C ARG A 215 47.62 -56.56 44.64
N GLU A 216 48.42 -55.89 45.47
CA GLU A 216 49.20 -56.25 46.65
C GLU A 216 49.31 -55.05 47.61
#